data_AF-A0A6G0UG75-F1
#
_entry.id   AF-A0A6G0UG75-F1
#
_cell.length_a   1.000
_cell.length_b   1.000
_cell.length_c   1.000
_cell.angle_alpha   90.00
_cell.angle_beta   90.00
_cell.angle_gamma   90.00
#
_symmetry.space_group_name_H-M   'P 1'
#
loop_
_entity.id
_entity.type
_entity.pdbx_description
1 polymer ?
#
loop_
_entity_poly.entity_id
_entity_poly.type
_entity_poly.pdbx_seq_one_letter_code
_entity_poly.pdbx_strand_id
1 'polypeptide(L)'
;MAQLLRLQSKLPSNALSGIRRFTGGASSNLPPRPESDHAPPPLTQLSEEEKAFQDTVKKFSHDVVKPLVREMDRESKMDQRVIEGCFKNGFMGIEVPTKYGGPGSTFFNTVLVVEELAKVDPGVSVFCDVQNTLIGPLIIELGTEEQKKKYLPHVCKDWLGSFCLSEAGSGSDAFALKTVAKKDGDDFVISGSKLWITNAGQASFFLVMANAEPEKGYRGITCFLVDRDAPGVSVGKTEDKLGIRSSSTCPVHFDQVRVHKSAILGEYGKGYKYAIECLNAGRIGIGGQMIGLAQGCFDNSIPYIQERKQFNTRIIDFQGVQHQVSAIATEIEAARLLVYNAARLKENNLPFIKQAAMAKWYASVVATNTTSKCVEWLGGVGFTKEFPVEKFYRDCKIGTIYEGTSNIQLSTIAKLIDADCVTGICPTGTVFGSYSNRLKCLAFVNPGKLYLTADGFCNDEYNGHLVSVENGFVNMFITQNADTSFVNETSRRFWIGANNITGSGWKNTDSSNATYQHWAPGEPKNLTGSNGCVSVDLKGLWYNDDCFTNYPYVCGLSE
;
A
#
# COMPACT_ATOMS: atom_id res chain seq x y z
N MET A 1 -53.56 -54.02 6.02
CA MET A 1 -52.80 -55.20 5.58
C MET A 1 -51.64 -54.72 4.75
N ALA A 2 -50.38 -54.88 5.09
CA ALA A 2 -49.69 -55.39 6.27
C ALA A 2 -48.29 -54.72 6.08
N GLN A 3 -47.75 -54.04 7.10
CA GLN A 3 -46.65 -54.61 7.90
C GLN A 3 -45.36 -54.78 7.08
N LEU A 4 -44.21 -54.20 7.41
CA LEU A 4 -43.49 -53.99 8.67
C LEU A 4 -42.25 -53.15 8.24
N LEU A 5 -41.73 -52.09 8.87
CA LEU A 5 -41.75 -51.47 10.20
C LEU A 5 -41.39 -49.98 9.98
N ARG A 6 -42.18 -49.00 10.43
CA ARG A 6 -42.09 -48.30 11.74
C ARG A 6 -40.68 -47.76 12.04
N LEU A 7 -40.45 -46.55 12.53
CA LEU A 7 -41.20 -45.32 12.85
C LEU A 7 -40.14 -44.44 13.55
N GLN A 8 -40.21 -43.11 13.38
CA GLN A 8 -39.73 -42.08 14.34
C GLN A 8 -38.20 -41.98 14.53
N SER A 9 -37.55 -40.82 14.70
CA SER A 9 -37.98 -39.45 14.96
C SER A 9 -36.75 -38.55 15.14
N LYS A 10 -36.89 -37.24 14.81
CA LYS A 10 -36.32 -36.06 15.51
C LYS A 10 -34.79 -35.77 15.48
N LEU A 11 -34.48 -34.59 14.90
CA LEU A 11 -33.39 -33.59 15.06
C LEU A 11 -32.52 -33.63 16.37
N PRO A 12 -31.43 -32.81 16.50
CA PRO A 12 -30.24 -32.59 15.64
C PRO A 12 -28.91 -32.64 16.47
N SER A 13 -27.73 -32.65 15.83
CA SER A 13 -26.53 -31.83 16.19
C SER A 13 -25.20 -32.39 15.68
N ASN A 14 -24.44 -31.46 15.09
CA ASN A 14 -22.99 -31.28 15.07
C ASN A 14 -22.05 -32.13 14.22
N ALA A 15 -21.37 -31.36 13.35
CA ALA A 15 -19.92 -31.28 13.19
C ALA A 15 -19.21 -32.53 12.69
N LEU A 16 -18.69 -32.45 11.45
CA LEU A 16 -17.34 -32.85 11.04
C LEU A 16 -17.31 -32.98 9.50
N SER A 17 -16.90 -31.91 8.81
CA SER A 17 -16.28 -32.00 7.47
C SER A 17 -15.69 -30.64 7.07
N GLY A 18 -14.70 -30.18 7.84
CA GLY A 18 -14.07 -28.89 7.57
C GLY A 18 -12.57 -28.92 7.88
N ILE A 19 -11.76 -29.52 7.01
CA ILE A 19 -10.35 -29.17 6.83
C ILE A 19 -10.01 -29.37 5.35
N ARG A 20 -10.09 -28.28 4.55
CA ARG A 20 -9.46 -28.24 3.23
C ARG A 20 -7.95 -28.17 3.45
N ARG A 21 -7.20 -29.11 2.87
CA ARG A 21 -5.74 -29.12 2.81
C ARG A 21 -5.23 -27.80 2.22
N PHE A 22 -4.44 -27.06 2.99
CA PHE A 22 -3.63 -25.96 2.46
C PHE A 22 -2.46 -26.57 1.66
N THR A 23 -2.57 -26.59 0.34
CA THR A 23 -1.43 -26.79 -0.55
C THR A 23 -0.78 -25.42 -0.80
N GLY A 24 0.14 -25.03 0.07
CA GLY A 24 0.86 -23.76 -0.01
C GLY A 24 2.20 -23.92 -0.72
N GLY A 25 2.29 -23.44 -1.96
CA GLY A 25 3.54 -23.05 -2.59
C GLY A 25 3.44 -21.58 -2.99
N ALA A 26 4.28 -20.71 -2.42
CA ALA A 26 4.32 -19.29 -2.74
C ALA A 26 5.04 -19.08 -4.08
N SER A 27 4.34 -19.41 -5.17
CA SER A 27 4.19 -18.48 -6.28
C SER A 27 2.97 -17.62 -5.95
N SER A 28 2.80 -16.46 -6.58
CA SER A 28 1.63 -15.59 -6.40
C SER A 28 0.31 -16.35 -6.65
N ASN A 29 -0.21 -17.03 -5.62
CA ASN A 29 -1.47 -17.75 -5.67
C ASN A 29 -2.59 -16.74 -5.50
N LEU A 30 -2.76 -15.89 -6.51
CA LEU A 30 -4.06 -15.29 -6.72
C LEU A 30 -5.06 -16.45 -6.83
N PRO A 31 -6.20 -16.40 -6.13
CA PRO A 31 -7.22 -17.42 -6.27
C PRO A 31 -7.58 -17.54 -7.76
N PRO A 32 -7.85 -18.76 -8.26
CA PRO A 32 -8.30 -18.92 -9.62
C PRO A 32 -9.52 -18.04 -9.84
N ARG A 33 -9.56 -17.35 -10.99
CA ARG A 33 -10.72 -16.55 -11.36
C ARG A 33 -11.98 -17.45 -11.29
N PRO A 34 -13.09 -17.00 -10.69
CA PRO A 34 -14.34 -17.75 -10.74
C PRO A 34 -14.73 -18.10 -12.16
N GLU A 35 -15.27 -19.32 -12.36
CA GLU A 35 -15.79 -19.72 -13.66
C GLU A 35 -16.91 -18.77 -14.11
N SER A 36 -16.89 -18.44 -15.40
CA SER A 36 -17.81 -17.49 -16.04
C SER A 36 -18.09 -17.99 -17.44
N ASP A 37 -19.36 -17.91 -17.86
CA ASP A 37 -19.80 -18.33 -19.20
C ASP A 37 -19.19 -17.47 -20.33
N HIS A 38 -18.56 -16.35 -19.97
CA HIS A 38 -17.90 -15.43 -20.88
C HIS A 38 -16.38 -15.38 -20.67
N ALA A 39 -15.65 -15.20 -21.77
CA ALA A 39 -14.22 -14.94 -21.71
C ALA A 39 -13.94 -13.63 -20.94
N PRO A 40 -12.83 -13.57 -20.17
CA PRO A 40 -12.34 -12.33 -19.57
C PRO A 40 -12.27 -11.18 -20.58
N PRO A 41 -12.94 -10.03 -20.34
CA PRO A 41 -12.78 -8.88 -21.20
C PRO A 41 -11.38 -8.25 -21.02
N PRO A 42 -10.85 -7.55 -22.04
CA PRO A 42 -9.66 -6.72 -21.90
C PRO A 42 -9.81 -5.67 -20.81
N LEU A 43 -8.72 -5.32 -20.11
CA LEU A 43 -8.75 -4.33 -19.03
C LEU A 43 -9.19 -2.93 -19.48
N THR A 44 -8.99 -2.59 -20.75
CA THR A 44 -9.38 -1.30 -21.35
C THR A 44 -10.80 -1.30 -21.91
N GLN A 45 -11.48 -2.44 -21.94
CA GLN A 45 -12.90 -2.51 -22.27
C GLN A 45 -13.72 -2.20 -21.03
N LEU A 46 -14.22 -0.96 -20.95
CA LEU A 46 -15.05 -0.48 -19.84
C LEU A 46 -16.47 -1.05 -19.90
N SER A 47 -17.08 -1.26 -18.73
CA SER A 47 -18.52 -1.52 -18.64
C SER A 47 -19.33 -0.29 -19.09
N GLU A 48 -20.63 -0.46 -19.34
CA GLU A 48 -21.50 0.68 -19.70
C GLU A 48 -21.53 1.75 -18.60
N GLU A 49 -21.53 1.34 -17.32
CA GLU A 49 -21.49 2.26 -16.18
C GLU A 49 -20.16 3.00 -16.09
N GLU A 50 -19.04 2.28 -16.19
CA GLU A 50 -17.69 2.85 -16.19
C GLU A 50 -17.52 3.83 -17.36
N LYS A 51 -18.06 3.48 -18.54
CA LYS A 51 -18.00 4.32 -19.72
C LYS A 51 -18.85 5.59 -19.57
N ALA A 52 -20.07 5.47 -19.05
CA ALA A 52 -20.94 6.62 -18.77
C ALA A 52 -20.32 7.56 -17.74
N PHE A 53 -19.65 7.00 -16.72
CA PHE A 53 -18.94 7.78 -15.72
C PHE A 53 -17.74 8.51 -16.34
N GLN A 54 -16.91 7.81 -17.13
CA GLN A 54 -15.82 8.39 -17.90
C GLN A 54 -16.29 9.55 -18.80
N ASP A 55 -17.38 9.36 -19.55
CA ASP A 55 -17.90 10.37 -20.47
C ASP A 55 -18.43 11.61 -19.75
N THR A 56 -19.00 11.44 -18.56
CA THR A 56 -19.44 12.55 -17.69
C THR A 56 -18.24 13.40 -17.25
N VAL A 57 -17.17 12.76 -16.79
CA VAL A 57 -15.94 13.46 -16.39
C VAL A 57 -15.32 14.15 -17.58
N LYS A 58 -15.19 13.47 -18.72
CA LYS A 58 -14.65 14.03 -19.95
C LYS A 58 -15.40 15.29 -20.37
N LYS A 59 -16.74 15.26 -20.36
CA LYS A 59 -17.56 16.44 -20.68
C LYS A 59 -17.28 17.59 -19.71
N PHE A 60 -17.28 17.32 -18.41
CA PHE A 60 -16.95 18.34 -17.40
C PHE A 60 -15.55 18.93 -17.61
N SER A 61 -14.55 18.08 -17.83
CA SER A 61 -13.16 18.48 -18.09
C SER A 61 -13.07 19.40 -19.31
N HIS A 62 -13.79 19.09 -20.39
CA HIS A 62 -13.76 19.91 -21.61
C HIS A 62 -14.57 21.21 -21.50
N ASP A 63 -15.77 21.16 -20.93
CA ASP A 63 -16.71 22.28 -20.95
C ASP A 63 -16.42 23.30 -19.83
N VAL A 64 -15.91 22.83 -18.68
CA VAL A 64 -15.71 23.66 -17.47
C VAL A 64 -14.23 23.85 -17.16
N VAL A 65 -13.42 22.79 -17.15
CA VAL A 65 -12.02 22.86 -16.70
C VAL A 65 -11.13 23.47 -17.79
N LYS A 66 -11.17 22.93 -19.02
CA LYS A 66 -10.28 23.29 -20.12
C LYS A 66 -10.19 24.81 -20.39
N PRO A 67 -11.30 25.58 -20.39
CA PRO A 67 -11.24 27.03 -20.59
C PRO A 67 -10.47 27.79 -19.50
N LEU A 68 -10.31 27.21 -18.30
CA LEU A 68 -9.75 27.87 -17.12
C LEU A 68 -8.30 27.47 -16.82
N VAL A 69 -7.80 26.39 -17.42
CA VAL A 69 -6.47 25.79 -17.12
C VAL A 69 -5.34 26.82 -17.16
N ARG A 70 -5.30 27.66 -18.19
CA ARG A 70 -4.23 28.66 -18.37
C ARG A 70 -4.24 29.73 -17.28
N GLU A 71 -5.42 30.17 -16.88
CA GLU A 71 -5.58 31.15 -15.80
C GLU A 71 -5.24 30.53 -14.45
N MET A 72 -5.77 29.34 -14.16
CA MET A 72 -5.51 28.65 -12.88
C MET A 72 -4.01 28.32 -12.69
N ASP A 73 -3.29 27.94 -13.75
CA ASP A 73 -1.84 27.70 -13.70
C ASP A 73 -1.05 29.00 -13.47
N ARG A 74 -1.42 30.08 -14.15
CA ARG A 74 -0.74 31.38 -14.02
C ARG A 74 -0.92 31.96 -12.62
N GLU A 75 -2.16 31.97 -12.13
CA GLU A 75 -2.52 32.55 -10.82
C GLU A 75 -2.20 31.60 -9.64
N SER A 76 -1.77 30.36 -9.92
CA SER A 76 -1.56 29.32 -8.90
C SER A 76 -2.76 29.11 -7.98
N LYS A 77 -3.96 29.12 -8.57
CA LYS A 77 -5.22 29.11 -7.82
C LYS A 77 -6.30 28.35 -8.57
N MET A 78 -6.90 27.37 -7.90
CA MET A 78 -8.08 26.67 -8.39
C MET A 78 -9.27 27.63 -8.51
N ASP A 79 -9.97 27.57 -9.64
CA ASP A 79 -11.20 28.33 -9.84
C ASP A 79 -12.36 27.70 -9.05
N GLN A 80 -13.17 28.54 -8.42
CA GLN A 80 -14.29 28.11 -7.59
C GLN A 80 -15.32 27.30 -8.38
N ARG A 81 -15.54 27.61 -9.67
CA ARG A 81 -16.46 26.86 -10.54
C ARG A 81 -16.00 25.43 -10.77
N VAL A 82 -14.69 25.19 -10.77
CA VAL A 82 -14.13 23.84 -10.87
C VAL A 82 -14.37 23.07 -9.59
N ILE A 83 -14.11 23.68 -8.43
CA ILE A 83 -14.36 23.07 -7.11
C ILE A 83 -15.84 22.67 -6.97
N GLU A 84 -16.75 23.63 -7.18
CA GLU A 84 -18.20 23.39 -7.10
C GLU A 84 -18.66 22.36 -8.12
N GLY A 85 -18.10 22.42 -9.34
CA GLY A 85 -18.36 21.44 -10.39
C GLY A 85 -17.99 20.02 -9.99
N CYS A 86 -16.82 19.81 -9.38
CA CYS A 86 -16.40 18.50 -8.91
C CYS A 86 -17.36 17.94 -7.85
N PHE A 87 -17.76 18.75 -6.87
CA PHE A 87 -18.74 18.33 -5.86
C PHE A 87 -20.11 18.04 -6.48
N LYS A 88 -20.63 18.93 -7.34
CA LYS A 88 -21.95 18.80 -7.97
C LYS A 88 -22.08 17.55 -8.84
N ASN A 89 -21.00 17.12 -9.49
CA ASN A 89 -20.98 15.90 -10.30
C ASN A 89 -20.65 14.63 -9.49
N GLY A 90 -20.43 14.74 -8.16
CA GLY A 90 -20.16 13.60 -7.30
C GLY A 90 -18.72 13.07 -7.36
N PHE A 91 -17.78 13.84 -7.89
CA PHE A 91 -16.38 13.42 -8.07
C PHE A 91 -15.54 13.45 -6.79
N MET A 92 -16.06 13.98 -5.68
CA MET A 92 -15.32 14.20 -4.43
C MET A 92 -15.58 13.14 -3.35
N GLY A 93 -16.44 12.16 -3.61
CA GLY A 93 -16.75 11.10 -2.65
C GLY A 93 -17.25 9.86 -3.34
N ILE A 94 -16.53 9.40 -4.37
CA ILE A 94 -16.95 8.37 -5.33
C ILE A 94 -17.27 7.03 -4.64
N GLU A 95 -16.39 6.59 -3.74
CA GLU A 95 -16.57 5.34 -2.97
C GLU A 95 -17.42 5.53 -1.70
N VAL A 96 -17.83 6.77 -1.37
CA VAL A 96 -18.61 7.04 -0.16
C VAL A 96 -19.99 6.37 -0.30
N PRO A 97 -20.41 5.54 0.69
CA PRO A 97 -21.69 4.85 0.63
C PRO A 97 -22.88 5.80 0.51
N THR A 98 -23.94 5.35 -0.17
CA THR A 98 -25.18 6.11 -0.38
C THR A 98 -25.84 6.58 0.91
N LYS A 99 -25.74 5.81 2.01
CA LYS A 99 -26.22 6.20 3.35
C LYS A 99 -25.58 7.49 3.90
N TYR A 100 -24.42 7.89 3.36
CA TYR A 100 -23.74 9.13 3.71
C TYR A 100 -23.75 10.16 2.57
N GLY A 101 -24.52 9.92 1.49
CA GLY A 101 -24.70 10.89 0.40
C GLY A 101 -23.72 10.78 -0.77
N GLY A 102 -22.85 9.76 -0.80
CA GLY A 102 -22.02 9.46 -1.96
C GLY A 102 -22.69 8.52 -2.96
N PRO A 103 -22.08 8.26 -4.13
CA PRO A 103 -22.63 7.36 -5.13
C PRO A 103 -22.39 5.88 -4.79
N GLY A 104 -21.49 5.55 -3.84
CA GLY A 104 -21.15 4.17 -3.51
C GLY A 104 -20.55 3.40 -4.69
N SER A 105 -19.80 4.09 -5.54
CA SER A 105 -19.18 3.54 -6.73
C SER A 105 -17.84 2.87 -6.41
N THR A 106 -17.14 2.40 -7.43
CA THR A 106 -15.96 1.55 -7.27
C THR A 106 -14.64 2.32 -7.28
N PHE A 107 -13.58 1.72 -6.76
CA PHE A 107 -12.23 2.31 -6.79
C PHE A 107 -11.71 2.50 -8.23
N PHE A 108 -12.08 1.63 -9.17
CA PHE A 108 -11.72 1.80 -10.57
C PHE A 108 -12.38 3.04 -11.18
N ASN A 109 -13.63 3.36 -10.81
CA ASN A 109 -14.26 4.62 -11.20
C ASN A 109 -13.54 5.84 -10.61
N THR A 110 -12.99 5.75 -9.39
CA THR A 110 -12.06 6.76 -8.86
C THR A 110 -10.86 6.96 -9.78
N VAL A 111 -10.21 5.88 -10.21
CA VAL A 111 -9.06 5.94 -11.13
C VAL A 111 -9.43 6.54 -12.49
N LEU A 112 -10.59 6.20 -13.06
CA LEU A 112 -11.07 6.77 -14.32
C LEU A 112 -11.32 8.28 -14.21
N VAL A 113 -11.92 8.76 -13.11
CA VAL A 113 -12.11 10.20 -12.87
C VAL A 113 -10.76 10.91 -12.82
N VAL A 114 -9.81 10.36 -12.06
CA VAL A 114 -8.48 10.94 -11.90
C VAL A 114 -7.75 10.98 -13.24
N GLU A 115 -7.80 9.92 -14.06
CA GLU A 115 -7.23 9.90 -15.41
C GLU A 115 -7.88 10.94 -16.33
N GLU A 116 -9.21 10.98 -16.43
CA GLU A 116 -9.91 11.89 -17.35
C GLU A 116 -9.74 13.37 -16.98
N LEU A 117 -9.67 13.70 -15.69
CA LEU A 117 -9.33 15.06 -15.26
C LEU A 117 -7.90 15.41 -15.63
N ALA A 118 -6.95 14.47 -15.47
CA ALA A 118 -5.54 14.72 -15.74
C ALA A 118 -5.23 14.91 -17.23
N LYS A 119 -6.05 14.37 -18.13
CA LYS A 119 -5.98 14.65 -19.58
C LYS A 119 -6.14 16.15 -19.91
N VAL A 120 -6.76 16.92 -19.01
CA VAL A 120 -6.99 18.36 -19.18
C VAL A 120 -6.18 19.18 -18.17
N ASP A 121 -6.27 18.87 -16.88
CA ASP A 121 -5.51 19.55 -15.83
C ASP A 121 -5.09 18.60 -14.70
N PRO A 122 -3.79 18.23 -14.63
CA PRO A 122 -3.26 17.40 -13.54
C PRO A 122 -3.44 18.00 -12.14
N GLY A 123 -3.56 19.33 -12.01
CA GLY A 123 -3.81 20.00 -10.73
C GLY A 123 -5.24 19.79 -10.22
N VAL A 124 -6.23 19.71 -11.12
CA VAL A 124 -7.61 19.33 -10.77
C VAL A 124 -7.71 17.84 -10.46
N SER A 125 -6.96 17.02 -11.21
CA SER A 125 -6.89 15.59 -10.97
C SER A 125 -6.39 15.25 -9.56
N VAL A 126 -5.26 15.83 -9.10
CA VAL A 126 -4.76 15.58 -7.73
C VAL A 126 -5.68 16.12 -6.64
N PHE A 127 -6.40 17.21 -6.93
CA PHE A 127 -7.40 17.76 -6.02
C PHE A 127 -8.50 16.75 -5.72
N CYS A 128 -9.01 16.06 -6.75
CA CYS A 128 -9.99 14.98 -6.61
C CYS A 128 -9.36 13.69 -6.04
N ASP A 129 -8.15 13.34 -6.47
CA ASP A 129 -7.43 12.14 -6.04
C ASP A 129 -7.26 12.10 -4.52
N VAL A 130 -6.67 13.14 -3.92
CA VAL A 130 -6.44 13.21 -2.46
C VAL A 130 -7.74 12.98 -1.68
N GLN A 131 -8.85 13.55 -2.15
CA GLN A 131 -10.13 13.40 -1.49
C GLN A 131 -10.63 11.94 -1.54
N ASN A 132 -10.48 11.26 -2.69
CA ASN A 132 -11.06 9.94 -2.93
C ASN A 132 -10.14 8.76 -2.60
N THR A 133 -8.82 8.93 -2.61
CA THR A 133 -7.87 7.85 -2.32
C THR A 133 -7.28 7.96 -0.92
N LEU A 134 -7.29 9.16 -0.32
CA LEU A 134 -6.79 9.39 1.02
C LEU A 134 -7.88 9.69 2.04
N ILE A 135 -8.62 10.79 1.87
CA ILE A 135 -9.51 11.32 2.89
C ILE A 135 -10.75 10.45 3.10
N GLY A 136 -11.54 10.26 2.05
CA GLY A 136 -12.79 9.48 2.08
C GLY A 136 -12.56 8.06 2.59
N PRO A 137 -11.65 7.27 1.97
CA PRO A 137 -11.40 5.89 2.38
C PRO A 137 -10.97 5.74 3.84
N LEU A 138 -10.07 6.58 4.35
CA LEU A 138 -9.66 6.51 5.76
C LEU A 138 -10.85 6.69 6.71
N ILE A 139 -11.77 7.62 6.41
CA ILE A 139 -12.96 7.84 7.23
C ILE A 139 -13.96 6.67 7.08
N ILE A 140 -14.13 6.14 5.87
CA ILE A 140 -14.99 4.97 5.60
C ILE A 140 -14.50 3.74 6.36
N GLU A 141 -13.21 3.46 6.32
CA GLU A 141 -12.62 2.24 6.88
C GLU A 141 -12.46 2.33 8.41
N LEU A 142 -12.04 3.49 8.92
CA LEU A 142 -11.57 3.61 10.31
C LEU A 142 -12.46 4.48 11.20
N GLY A 143 -13.38 5.25 10.61
CA GLY A 143 -14.23 6.16 11.36
C GLY A 143 -15.24 5.44 12.25
N THR A 144 -15.53 6.00 13.42
CA THR A 144 -16.74 5.61 14.17
C THR A 144 -17.99 6.05 13.40
N GLU A 145 -19.16 5.53 13.75
CA GLU A 145 -20.41 5.96 13.09
C GLU A 145 -20.68 7.46 13.30
N GLU A 146 -20.30 8.03 14.44
CA GLU A 146 -20.40 9.46 14.72
C GLU A 146 -19.48 10.27 13.80
N GLN A 147 -18.23 9.82 13.63
CA GLN A 147 -17.28 10.46 12.72
C GLN A 147 -17.78 10.35 11.27
N LYS A 148 -18.23 9.17 10.83
CA LYS A 148 -18.77 8.96 9.48
C LYS A 148 -19.97 9.88 9.19
N LYS A 149 -20.91 9.97 10.13
CA LYS A 149 -22.07 10.88 10.02
C LYS A 149 -21.69 12.35 10.04
N LYS A 150 -20.63 12.74 10.77
CA LYS A 150 -20.12 14.11 10.77
C LYS A 150 -19.44 14.46 9.44
N TYR A 151 -18.50 13.65 8.97
CA TYR A 151 -17.59 14.07 7.88
C TYR A 151 -18.03 13.64 6.49
N LEU A 152 -18.52 12.40 6.30
CA LEU A 152 -18.75 11.85 4.95
C LEU A 152 -19.79 12.62 4.12
N PRO A 153 -20.94 13.07 4.68
CA PRO A 153 -21.88 13.89 3.92
C PRO A 153 -21.27 15.19 3.41
N HIS A 154 -20.38 15.80 4.18
CA HIS A 154 -19.68 17.01 3.79
C HIS A 154 -18.56 16.73 2.78
N VAL A 155 -17.82 15.63 2.93
CA VAL A 155 -16.82 15.16 1.94
C VAL A 155 -17.43 14.97 0.56
N CYS A 156 -18.71 14.60 0.47
CA CYS A 156 -19.44 14.48 -0.79
C CYS A 156 -19.97 15.82 -1.35
N LYS A 157 -20.09 16.87 -0.53
CA LYS A 157 -20.88 18.06 -0.88
C LYS A 157 -20.09 19.36 -0.90
N ASP A 158 -19.27 19.62 0.12
CA ASP A 158 -18.70 20.96 0.34
C ASP A 158 -17.40 21.03 1.16
N TRP A 159 -16.99 19.96 1.87
CA TRP A 159 -15.76 19.97 2.67
C TRP A 159 -14.61 19.24 1.98
N LEU A 160 -13.45 19.89 1.99
CA LEU A 160 -12.20 19.28 1.58
C LEU A 160 -11.42 18.80 2.81
N GLY A 161 -10.87 17.60 2.72
CA GLY A 161 -9.90 17.11 3.68
C GLY A 161 -8.46 17.30 3.19
N SER A 162 -7.52 17.26 4.12
CA SER A 162 -6.09 17.27 3.82
C SER A 162 -5.34 16.24 4.64
N PHE A 163 -4.46 15.49 3.97
CA PHE A 163 -3.69 14.41 4.58
C PHE A 163 -2.35 14.95 5.09
N CYS A 164 -2.16 14.94 6.40
CA CYS A 164 -1.07 15.63 7.09
C CYS A 164 -0.05 14.64 7.67
N LEU A 165 0.83 14.14 6.80
CA LEU A 165 1.90 13.21 7.18
C LEU A 165 3.27 13.88 7.24
N SER A 166 3.72 14.41 6.10
CA SER A 166 5.10 14.85 5.88
C SER A 166 5.46 16.10 6.67
N GLU A 167 6.76 16.20 7.00
CA GLU A 167 7.37 17.33 7.68
C GLU A 167 8.68 17.70 7.00
N ALA A 168 9.27 18.84 7.37
CA ALA A 168 10.57 19.26 6.82
C ALA A 168 11.66 18.19 6.97
N GLY A 169 11.67 17.46 8.09
CA GLY A 169 12.62 16.38 8.37
C GLY A 169 12.13 14.96 8.02
N SER A 170 10.88 14.79 7.57
CA SER A 170 10.26 13.48 7.37
C SER A 170 9.41 13.43 6.09
N GLY A 171 10.07 13.26 4.95
CA GLY A 171 9.47 13.00 3.64
C GLY A 171 9.40 11.50 3.37
N SER A 172 10.44 10.96 2.72
CA SER A 172 10.59 9.52 2.46
C SER A 172 10.66 8.69 3.75
N ASP A 173 11.36 9.20 4.77
CA ASP A 173 11.34 8.64 6.13
C ASP A 173 10.12 9.17 6.90
N ALA A 174 8.93 8.79 6.43
CA ALA A 174 7.66 9.37 6.86
C ALA A 174 7.38 9.18 8.37
N PHE A 175 7.96 8.15 8.99
CA PHE A 175 7.71 7.81 10.39
C PHE A 175 8.70 8.43 11.37
N ALA A 176 9.70 9.19 10.89
CA ALA A 176 10.57 10.03 11.71
C ALA A 176 9.93 11.38 12.11
N LEU A 177 8.62 11.54 11.86
CA LEU A 177 7.85 12.74 12.18
C LEU A 177 8.03 13.19 13.64
N LYS A 178 8.04 14.51 13.83
CA LYS A 178 8.28 15.19 15.11
C LYS A 178 7.05 15.87 15.68
N THR A 179 5.96 16.00 14.92
CA THR A 179 4.68 16.45 15.47
C THR A 179 4.23 15.51 16.58
N VAL A 180 3.99 16.06 17.77
CA VAL A 180 3.60 15.30 18.98
C VAL A 180 2.15 15.56 19.33
N ALA A 181 1.49 14.57 19.93
CA ALA A 181 0.16 14.68 20.52
C ALA A 181 0.24 14.27 21.99
N LYS A 182 0.49 15.23 22.89
CA LYS A 182 0.65 14.94 24.31
C LYS A 182 -0.72 14.69 24.95
N LYS A 183 -0.91 13.53 25.58
CA LYS A 183 -2.14 13.23 26.33
C LYS A 183 -2.30 14.19 27.53
N ASP A 184 -3.50 14.72 27.69
CA ASP A 184 -3.92 15.61 28.78
C ASP A 184 -5.36 15.26 29.20
N GLY A 185 -5.48 14.35 30.18
CA GLY A 185 -6.77 13.78 30.57
C GLY A 185 -7.42 12.98 29.44
N ASP A 186 -8.62 13.42 29.04
CA ASP A 186 -9.37 12.88 27.91
C ASP A 186 -9.03 13.56 26.57
N ASP A 187 -8.17 14.58 26.60
CA ASP A 187 -7.72 15.31 25.41
C ASP A 187 -6.29 14.92 25.02
N PHE A 188 -5.91 15.40 23.84
CA PHE A 188 -4.55 15.46 23.34
C PHE A 188 -4.24 16.89 22.94
N VAL A 189 -3.02 17.32 23.22
CA VAL A 189 -2.49 18.62 22.84
C VAL A 189 -1.44 18.40 21.74
N ILE A 190 -1.78 18.79 20.53
CA ILE A 190 -0.97 18.60 19.33
C ILE A 190 -0.06 19.80 19.12
N SER A 191 1.25 19.54 18.97
CA SER A 191 2.24 20.57 18.65
C SER A 191 3.19 20.09 17.57
N GLY A 192 3.38 20.89 16.53
CA GLY A 192 4.28 20.57 15.43
C GLY A 192 3.96 21.32 14.15
N SER A 193 4.53 20.84 13.05
CA SER A 193 4.33 21.45 11.74
C SER A 193 4.40 20.39 10.67
N LYS A 194 3.45 20.46 9.74
CA LYS A 194 3.32 19.60 8.58
C LYS A 194 3.64 20.40 7.33
N LEU A 195 4.23 19.75 6.35
CA LEU A 195 4.72 20.39 5.13
C LEU A 195 4.26 19.61 3.90
N TRP A 196 4.11 20.32 2.78
CA TRP A 196 3.68 19.76 1.50
C TRP A 196 2.22 19.28 1.48
N ILE A 197 1.33 19.95 2.23
CA ILE A 197 -0.03 19.47 2.42
C ILE A 197 -0.93 19.95 1.27
N THR A 198 -1.24 19.02 0.37
CA THR A 198 -2.18 19.22 -0.73
C THR A 198 -3.58 19.53 -0.23
N ASN A 199 -4.29 20.44 -0.90
CA ASN A 199 -5.63 20.95 -0.57
C ASN A 199 -5.72 21.82 0.70
N ALA A 200 -4.63 21.99 1.47
CA ALA A 200 -4.65 22.70 2.74
C ALA A 200 -5.15 24.15 2.65
N GLY A 201 -4.97 24.80 1.49
CA GLY A 201 -5.46 26.15 1.26
C GLY A 201 -6.99 26.27 1.40
N GLN A 202 -7.72 25.19 1.12
CA GLN A 202 -9.19 25.14 1.10
C GLN A 202 -9.77 24.07 2.04
N ALA A 203 -8.93 23.27 2.70
CA ALA A 203 -9.39 22.17 3.56
C ALA A 203 -10.15 22.65 4.79
N SER A 204 -11.30 22.02 5.05
CA SER A 204 -12.15 22.23 6.22
C SER A 204 -11.67 21.45 7.44
N PHE A 205 -10.91 20.37 7.22
CA PHE A 205 -10.32 19.56 8.28
C PHE A 205 -9.06 18.83 7.78
N PHE A 206 -8.29 18.30 8.73
CA PHE A 206 -7.02 17.65 8.51
C PHE A 206 -7.00 16.25 9.15
N LEU A 207 -6.49 15.25 8.41
CA LEU A 207 -6.10 13.97 8.96
C LEU A 207 -4.63 14.04 9.37
N VAL A 208 -4.37 14.26 10.65
CA VAL A 208 -3.04 14.58 11.18
C VAL A 208 -2.39 13.36 11.80
N MET A 209 -1.25 12.94 11.25
CA MET A 209 -0.40 11.94 11.89
C MET A 209 0.52 12.63 12.88
N ALA A 210 0.29 12.39 14.17
CA ALA A 210 1.09 12.92 15.28
C ALA A 210 1.52 11.78 16.21
N ASN A 211 2.71 11.89 16.80
CA ASN A 211 3.22 10.88 17.71
C ASN A 211 2.70 11.12 19.14
N ALA A 212 1.83 10.23 19.60
CA ALA A 212 1.25 10.29 20.94
C ALA A 212 2.12 9.58 21.99
N GLU A 213 3.06 8.73 21.56
CA GLU A 213 4.01 7.99 22.42
C GLU A 213 5.40 7.96 21.77
N PRO A 214 6.14 9.08 21.79
CA PRO A 214 7.44 9.18 21.13
C PRO A 214 8.45 8.09 21.54
N GLU A 215 8.36 7.61 22.78
CA GLU A 215 9.19 6.52 23.32
C GLU A 215 8.97 5.18 22.63
N LYS A 216 7.82 4.97 21.97
CA LYS A 216 7.53 3.77 21.15
C LYS A 216 7.88 3.95 19.67
N GLY A 217 8.55 5.04 19.31
CA GLY A 217 8.93 5.36 17.94
C GLY A 217 7.71 5.44 17.01
N TYR A 218 7.77 4.80 15.85
CA TYR A 218 6.67 4.82 14.87
C TYR A 218 5.36 4.21 15.41
N ARG A 219 5.42 3.33 16.41
CA ARG A 219 4.24 2.68 17.02
C ARG A 219 3.45 3.61 17.94
N GLY A 220 3.96 4.81 18.23
CA GLY A 220 3.21 5.86 18.91
C GLY A 220 2.42 6.78 17.98
N ILE A 221 2.65 6.68 16.66
CA ILE A 221 1.96 7.52 15.66
C ILE A 221 0.48 7.20 15.65
N THR A 222 -0.34 8.23 15.83
CA THR A 222 -1.81 8.17 15.86
C THR A 222 -2.38 9.15 14.84
N CYS A 223 -3.49 8.78 14.22
CA CYS A 223 -4.21 9.64 13.26
C CYS A 223 -5.30 10.42 14.00
N PHE A 224 -5.36 11.74 13.80
CA PHE A 224 -6.33 12.63 14.41
C PHE A 224 -7.13 13.40 13.34
N LEU A 225 -8.44 13.49 13.52
CA LEU A 225 -9.32 14.42 12.81
C LEU A 225 -9.25 15.79 13.49
N VAL A 226 -8.63 16.77 12.83
CA VAL A 226 -8.48 18.13 13.36
C VAL A 226 -9.24 19.11 12.46
N ASP A 227 -10.26 19.76 13.01
CA ASP A 227 -11.03 20.80 12.30
C ASP A 227 -10.12 22.01 12.00
N ARG A 228 -10.29 22.64 10.83
CA ARG A 228 -9.44 23.76 10.37
C ARG A 228 -9.41 24.92 11.35
N ASP A 229 -10.57 25.25 11.90
CA ASP A 229 -10.76 26.43 12.77
C ASP A 229 -10.50 26.12 14.25
N ALA A 230 -9.96 24.94 14.56
CA ALA A 230 -9.56 24.60 15.92
C ALA A 230 -8.49 25.59 16.42
N PRO A 231 -8.60 26.14 17.65
CA PRO A 231 -7.62 27.07 18.19
C PRO A 231 -6.20 26.50 18.12
N GLY A 232 -5.25 27.28 17.60
CA GLY A 232 -3.86 26.88 17.42
C GLY A 232 -3.53 26.27 16.05
N VAL A 233 -4.53 26.00 15.20
CA VAL A 233 -4.29 25.60 13.81
C VAL A 233 -4.03 26.85 12.96
N SER A 234 -2.97 26.82 12.15
CA SER A 234 -2.74 27.83 11.12
C SER A 234 -2.22 27.21 9.83
N VAL A 235 -2.71 27.71 8.70
CA VAL A 235 -2.28 27.29 7.37
C VAL A 235 -1.42 28.41 6.80
N GLY A 236 -0.19 28.09 6.42
CA GLY A 236 0.71 29.07 5.83
C GLY A 236 0.39 29.33 4.35
N LYS A 237 1.24 30.16 3.73
CA LYS A 237 1.10 30.52 2.32
C LYS A 237 1.26 29.28 1.43
N THR A 238 0.50 29.26 0.34
CA THR A 238 0.69 28.28 -0.74
C THR A 238 2.11 28.34 -1.30
N GLU A 239 2.74 27.17 -1.47
CA GLU A 239 4.04 27.02 -2.11
C GLU A 239 4.03 27.46 -3.58
N ASP A 240 5.08 28.18 -4.01
CA ASP A 240 5.28 28.51 -5.42
C ASP A 240 5.98 27.34 -6.14
N LYS A 241 5.20 26.55 -6.87
CA LYS A 241 5.61 25.26 -7.42
C LYS A 241 5.95 25.35 -8.91
N LEU A 242 6.80 24.42 -9.37
CA LEU A 242 7.08 24.19 -10.80
C LEU A 242 5.80 23.89 -11.60
N GLY A 243 5.02 22.92 -11.14
CA GLY A 243 3.80 22.42 -11.79
C GLY A 243 2.69 22.16 -10.79
N ILE A 244 1.57 21.63 -11.27
CA ILE A 244 0.30 21.43 -10.56
C ILE A 244 -0.09 22.67 -9.74
N ARG A 245 0.14 23.85 -10.33
CA ARG A 245 0.10 25.15 -9.65
C ARG A 245 -1.28 25.52 -9.16
N SER A 246 -2.34 25.05 -9.82
CA SER A 246 -3.73 25.27 -9.42
C SER A 246 -4.10 24.54 -8.11
N SER A 247 -3.43 23.42 -7.79
CA SER A 247 -3.63 22.71 -6.53
C SER A 247 -2.87 23.42 -5.40
N SER A 248 -3.54 23.70 -4.29
CA SER A 248 -2.89 24.29 -3.13
C SER A 248 -1.98 23.29 -2.44
N THR A 249 -0.83 23.75 -1.98
CA THR A 249 0.12 22.99 -1.18
C THR A 249 0.64 23.95 -0.13
N CYS A 250 0.36 23.70 1.14
CA CYS A 250 0.70 24.64 2.21
C CYS A 250 1.42 23.92 3.36
N PRO A 251 2.27 24.63 4.13
CA PRO A 251 2.57 24.22 5.48
C PRO A 251 1.33 24.37 6.36
N VAL A 252 1.17 23.47 7.33
CA VAL A 252 0.12 23.52 8.35
C VAL A 252 0.77 23.41 9.72
N HIS A 253 0.54 24.40 10.58
CA HIS A 253 1.12 24.48 11.90
C HIS A 253 0.07 24.19 12.97
N PHE A 254 0.49 23.46 13.99
CA PHE A 254 -0.32 23.11 15.14
C PHE A 254 0.41 23.65 16.37
N ASP A 255 -0.12 24.70 16.98
CA ASP A 255 0.40 25.29 18.21
C ASP A 255 -0.56 24.98 19.37
N GLN A 256 -0.20 23.99 20.18
CA GLN A 256 -0.99 23.53 21.34
C GLN A 256 -2.46 23.25 21.01
N VAL A 257 -2.73 22.65 19.84
CA VAL A 257 -4.09 22.35 19.37
C VAL A 257 -4.69 21.26 20.23
N ARG A 258 -5.74 21.59 20.98
CA ARG A 258 -6.44 20.65 21.86
C ARG A 258 -7.52 19.90 21.10
N VAL A 259 -7.46 18.57 21.13
CA VAL A 259 -8.49 17.68 20.57
C VAL A 259 -8.89 16.61 21.57
N HIS A 260 -10.18 16.34 21.70
CA HIS A 260 -10.66 15.25 22.55
C HIS A 260 -10.26 13.87 21.99
N LYS A 261 -10.14 12.84 22.81
CA LYS A 261 -9.82 11.46 22.38
C LYS A 261 -10.72 10.91 21.27
N SER A 262 -11.95 11.42 21.15
CA SER A 262 -12.87 11.08 20.05
C SER A 262 -12.44 11.61 18.68
N ALA A 263 -11.40 12.45 18.62
CA ALA A 263 -10.76 12.89 17.38
C ALA A 263 -9.82 11.83 16.79
N ILE A 264 -9.44 10.80 17.56
CA ILE A 264 -8.63 9.70 17.04
C ILE A 264 -9.43 8.98 15.94
N LEU A 265 -8.83 8.85 14.76
CA LEU A 265 -9.36 8.05 13.66
C LEU A 265 -8.75 6.65 13.70
N GLY A 266 -9.60 5.63 13.86
CA GLY A 266 -9.17 4.25 14.09
C GLY A 266 -8.62 4.03 15.51
N GLU A 267 -7.58 3.21 15.62
CA GLU A 267 -6.96 2.84 16.88
C GLU A 267 -5.75 3.72 17.22
N TYR A 268 -5.60 4.00 18.51
CA TYR A 268 -4.44 4.68 19.07
C TYR A 268 -3.13 3.91 18.77
N GLY A 269 -2.08 4.63 18.33
CA GLY A 269 -0.78 4.05 17.97
C GLY A 269 -0.75 3.28 16.64
N LYS A 270 -1.86 3.28 15.88
CA LYS A 270 -1.94 2.60 14.57
C LYS A 270 -1.90 3.55 13.37
N GLY A 271 -1.69 4.85 13.59
CA GLY A 271 -1.65 5.87 12.53
C GLY A 271 -0.62 5.58 11.44
N TYR A 272 0.56 5.03 11.79
CA TYR A 272 1.58 4.65 10.80
C TYR A 272 1.08 3.56 9.83
N LYS A 273 0.25 2.63 10.31
CA LYS A 273 -0.31 1.53 9.52
C LYS A 273 -1.36 2.08 8.55
N TYR A 274 -2.26 2.92 9.06
CA TYR A 274 -3.28 3.58 8.24
C TYR A 274 -2.67 4.44 7.15
N ALA A 275 -1.64 5.22 7.49
CA ALA A 275 -0.93 6.06 6.52
C ALA A 275 -0.34 5.22 5.37
N ILE A 276 0.36 4.12 5.66
CA ILE A 276 0.97 3.32 4.59
C ILE A 276 -0.05 2.53 3.76
N GLU A 277 -1.10 1.99 4.40
CA GLU A 277 -2.17 1.25 3.71
C GLU A 277 -2.91 2.14 2.73
N CYS A 278 -3.26 3.35 3.17
CA CYS A 278 -3.91 4.37 2.38
C CYS A 278 -3.04 4.85 1.20
N LEU A 279 -1.74 5.13 1.44
CA LEU A 279 -0.80 5.50 0.38
C LEU A 279 -0.62 4.41 -0.69
N ASN A 280 -0.87 3.13 -0.37
CA ASN A 280 -0.86 2.08 -1.41
C ASN A 280 -1.98 2.28 -2.44
N ALA A 281 -3.16 2.73 -2.02
CA ALA A 281 -4.25 3.10 -2.91
C ALA A 281 -3.97 4.43 -3.62
N GLY A 282 -3.48 5.44 -2.89
CA GLY A 282 -3.06 6.75 -3.45
C GLY A 282 -2.07 6.62 -4.60
N ARG A 283 -1.10 5.69 -4.49
CA ARG A 283 -0.17 5.37 -5.60
C ARG A 283 -0.87 4.96 -6.90
N ILE A 284 -1.97 4.21 -6.84
CA ILE A 284 -2.74 3.85 -8.04
C ILE A 284 -3.41 5.09 -8.62
N GLY A 285 -3.99 5.94 -7.76
CA GLY A 285 -4.56 7.23 -8.14
C GLY A 285 -3.56 8.14 -8.87
N ILE A 286 -2.36 8.31 -8.29
CA ILE A 286 -1.25 9.01 -8.96
C ILE A 286 -0.85 8.33 -10.28
N GLY A 287 -0.87 7.00 -10.33
CA GLY A 287 -0.71 6.26 -11.58
C GLY A 287 -1.72 6.69 -12.65
N GLY A 288 -3.01 6.78 -12.26
CA GLY A 288 -4.11 7.29 -13.09
C GLY A 288 -3.88 8.72 -13.57
N GLN A 289 -3.45 9.61 -12.68
CA GLN A 289 -3.12 10.98 -13.05
C GLN A 289 -1.96 11.04 -14.06
N MET A 290 -0.91 10.23 -13.85
CA MET A 290 0.25 10.20 -14.74
C MET A 290 -0.08 9.67 -16.13
N ILE A 291 -0.89 8.62 -16.25
CA ILE A 291 -1.35 8.14 -17.57
C ILE A 291 -2.29 9.15 -18.24
N GLY A 292 -3.15 9.81 -17.46
CA GLY A 292 -4.06 10.84 -17.97
C GLY A 292 -3.32 12.05 -18.52
N LEU A 293 -2.35 12.59 -17.78
CA LEU A 293 -1.57 13.73 -18.24
C LEU A 293 -0.68 13.39 -19.44
N ALA A 294 -0.12 12.18 -19.48
CA ALA A 294 0.66 11.70 -20.60
C ALA A 294 -0.22 11.62 -21.87
N GLN A 295 -1.42 11.03 -21.74
CA GLN A 295 -2.39 10.96 -22.82
C GLN A 295 -2.85 12.36 -23.26
N GLY A 296 -3.16 13.24 -22.32
CA GLY A 296 -3.56 14.62 -22.61
C GLY A 296 -2.48 15.39 -23.38
N CYS A 297 -1.22 15.28 -22.97
CA CYS A 297 -0.10 15.92 -23.67
C CYS A 297 0.10 15.34 -25.08
N PHE A 298 0.01 14.01 -25.22
CA PHE A 298 0.10 13.32 -26.50
C PHE A 298 -1.02 13.76 -27.45
N ASP A 299 -2.27 13.78 -26.98
CA ASP A 299 -3.46 14.15 -27.75
C ASP A 299 -3.45 15.62 -28.20
N ASN A 300 -2.82 16.51 -27.43
CA ASN A 300 -2.60 17.90 -27.85
C ASN A 300 -1.45 18.05 -28.85
N SER A 301 -0.55 17.06 -28.94
CA SER A 301 0.65 17.12 -29.79
C SER A 301 0.44 16.48 -31.16
N ILE A 302 -0.29 15.37 -31.23
CA ILE A 302 -0.51 14.64 -32.48
C ILE A 302 -1.16 15.49 -33.57
N PRO A 303 -2.26 16.23 -33.33
CA PRO A 303 -2.87 17.09 -34.35
C PRO A 303 -1.88 18.11 -34.91
N TYR A 304 -1.06 18.72 -34.05
CA TYR A 304 -0.06 19.71 -34.47
C TYR A 304 0.95 19.11 -35.45
N ILE A 305 1.52 17.93 -35.15
CA ILE A 305 2.50 17.30 -36.06
C ILE A 305 1.86 16.67 -37.30
N GLN A 306 0.54 16.43 -37.29
CA GLN A 306 -0.24 16.06 -38.47
C GLN A 306 -0.53 17.24 -39.39
N GLU A 307 -0.56 18.47 -38.89
CA GLU A 307 -0.85 19.67 -39.68
C GLU A 307 0.43 20.41 -40.11
N ARG A 308 1.39 20.55 -39.19
CA ARG A 308 2.62 21.30 -39.40
C ARG A 308 3.51 20.62 -40.42
N LYS A 309 4.04 21.41 -41.36
CA LYS A 309 4.98 20.95 -42.40
C LYS A 309 6.38 21.55 -42.23
N GLN A 310 7.40 20.75 -42.51
CA GLN A 310 8.79 21.16 -42.76
C GLN A 310 9.31 20.35 -43.95
N PHE A 311 10.20 20.93 -44.75
CA PHE A 311 10.67 20.29 -46.00
C PHE A 311 9.51 19.79 -46.89
N ASN A 312 8.40 20.55 -46.93
CA ASN A 312 7.13 20.24 -47.62
C ASN A 312 6.40 18.95 -47.18
N THR A 313 6.84 18.33 -46.09
CA THR A 313 6.31 17.08 -45.54
C THR A 313 5.73 17.33 -44.15
N ARG A 314 4.65 16.64 -43.77
CA ARG A 314 4.08 16.79 -42.42
C ARG A 314 5.09 16.28 -41.41
N ILE A 315 5.15 16.86 -40.21
CA ILE A 315 6.11 16.43 -39.19
C ILE A 315 5.91 14.95 -38.84
N ILE A 316 4.67 14.47 -38.78
CA ILE A 316 4.34 13.06 -38.52
C ILE A 316 4.80 12.08 -39.62
N ASP A 317 5.14 12.56 -40.81
CA ASP A 317 5.58 11.69 -41.93
C ASP A 317 7.10 11.41 -41.91
N PHE A 318 7.87 12.10 -41.05
CA PHE A 318 9.28 11.77 -40.85
C PHE A 318 9.41 10.49 -40.02
N GLN A 319 10.07 9.46 -40.56
CA GLN A 319 10.24 8.17 -39.90
C GLN A 319 10.81 8.28 -38.47
N GLY A 320 11.76 9.19 -38.24
CA GLY A 320 12.30 9.43 -36.90
C GLY A 320 11.24 9.91 -35.88
N VAL A 321 10.27 10.71 -36.32
CA VAL A 321 9.13 11.13 -35.49
C VAL A 321 8.14 9.98 -35.33
N GLN A 322 7.85 9.21 -36.38
CA GLN A 322 6.94 8.05 -36.31
C GLN A 322 7.40 7.02 -35.28
N HIS A 323 8.69 6.69 -35.24
CA HIS A 323 9.23 5.76 -34.25
C HIS A 323 9.04 6.27 -32.82
N GLN A 324 9.27 7.56 -32.58
CA GLN A 324 9.05 8.18 -31.27
C GLN A 324 7.58 8.17 -30.88
N VAL A 325 6.68 8.53 -31.80
CA VAL A 325 5.23 8.51 -31.58
C VAL A 325 4.76 7.10 -31.22
N SER A 326 5.18 6.08 -31.97
CA SER A 326 4.81 4.68 -31.72
C SER A 326 5.34 4.14 -30.39
N ALA A 327 6.58 4.48 -30.03
CA ALA A 327 7.18 4.10 -28.76
C ALA A 327 6.42 4.72 -27.58
N ILE A 328 6.17 6.04 -27.64
CA ILE A 328 5.41 6.76 -26.60
C ILE A 328 3.98 6.21 -26.48
N ALA A 329 3.28 5.97 -27.60
CA ALA A 329 1.93 5.41 -27.56
C ALA A 329 1.90 4.03 -26.87
N THR A 330 2.91 3.19 -27.13
CA THR A 330 3.06 1.87 -26.51
C THR A 330 3.36 1.96 -25.03
N GLU A 331 4.25 2.89 -24.63
CA GLU A 331 4.58 3.15 -23.21
C GLU A 331 3.35 3.61 -22.41
N ILE A 332 2.53 4.50 -22.98
CA ILE A 332 1.29 4.97 -22.34
C ILE A 332 0.32 3.80 -22.16
N GLU A 333 0.14 2.95 -23.18
CA GLU A 333 -0.74 1.80 -23.09
C GLU A 333 -0.26 0.78 -22.04
N ALA A 334 1.04 0.48 -22.01
CA ALA A 334 1.64 -0.40 -21.02
C ALA A 334 1.44 0.14 -19.59
N ALA A 335 1.61 1.45 -19.38
CA ALA A 335 1.37 2.09 -18.09
C ALA A 335 -0.11 2.02 -17.69
N ARG A 336 -1.04 2.25 -18.64
CA ARG A 336 -2.49 2.15 -18.40
C ARG A 336 -2.88 0.76 -17.92
N LEU A 337 -2.37 -0.29 -18.55
CA LEU A 337 -2.64 -1.67 -18.15
C LEU A 337 -2.14 -1.97 -16.73
N LEU A 338 -0.96 -1.47 -16.33
CA LEU A 338 -0.45 -1.62 -14.97
C LEU A 338 -1.36 -0.94 -13.93
N VAL A 339 -1.76 0.31 -14.20
CA VAL A 339 -2.64 1.09 -13.31
C VAL A 339 -4.00 0.42 -13.18
N TYR A 340 -4.63 0.06 -14.31
CA TYR A 340 -5.94 -0.57 -14.32
C TYR A 340 -5.94 -1.92 -13.61
N ASN A 341 -4.91 -2.75 -13.85
CA ASN A 341 -4.78 -4.02 -13.17
C ASN A 341 -4.60 -3.84 -11.64
N ALA A 342 -3.78 -2.88 -11.20
CA ALA A 342 -3.63 -2.59 -9.77
C ALA A 342 -4.94 -2.15 -9.12
N ALA A 343 -5.74 -1.33 -9.82
CA ALA A 343 -7.06 -0.92 -9.37
C ALA A 343 -8.02 -2.12 -9.23
N ARG A 344 -8.10 -3.00 -10.24
CA ARG A 344 -8.93 -4.20 -10.20
C ARG A 344 -8.50 -5.18 -9.11
N LEU A 345 -7.20 -5.31 -8.84
CA LEU A 345 -6.69 -6.11 -7.72
C LEU A 345 -7.20 -5.55 -6.38
N LYS A 346 -7.13 -4.22 -6.17
CA LYS A 346 -7.68 -3.58 -4.97
C LYS A 346 -9.19 -3.82 -4.84
N GLU A 347 -9.97 -3.61 -5.90
CA GLU A 347 -11.42 -3.83 -5.88
C GLU A 347 -11.82 -5.24 -5.46
N ASN A 348 -11.03 -6.23 -5.88
CA ASN A 348 -11.27 -7.63 -5.58
C ASN A 348 -10.61 -8.09 -4.26
N ASN A 349 -10.11 -7.16 -3.44
CA ASN A 349 -9.40 -7.45 -2.18
C ASN A 349 -8.21 -8.41 -2.36
N LEU A 350 -7.56 -8.35 -3.52
CA LEU A 350 -6.37 -9.15 -3.83
C LEU A 350 -5.10 -8.36 -3.47
N PRO A 351 -3.97 -9.04 -3.20
CA PRO A 351 -2.70 -8.36 -2.96
C PRO A 351 -2.33 -7.44 -4.14
N PHE A 352 -2.21 -6.14 -3.87
CA PHE A 352 -2.00 -5.12 -4.91
C PHE A 352 -0.81 -4.19 -4.65
N ILE A 353 -0.15 -4.27 -3.48
CA ILE A 353 0.88 -3.30 -3.06
C ILE A 353 2.04 -3.23 -4.07
N LYS A 354 2.52 -4.40 -4.53
CA LYS A 354 3.60 -4.47 -5.54
C LYS A 354 3.17 -3.83 -6.85
N GLN A 355 1.96 -4.17 -7.30
CA GLN A 355 1.38 -3.69 -8.56
C GLN A 355 1.10 -2.18 -8.52
N ALA A 356 0.63 -1.65 -7.38
CA ALA A 356 0.46 -0.21 -7.18
C ALA A 356 1.79 0.55 -7.26
N ALA A 357 2.85 0.03 -6.62
CA ALA A 357 4.19 0.62 -6.70
C ALA A 357 4.75 0.58 -8.14
N MET A 358 4.59 -0.55 -8.85
CA MET A 358 4.96 -0.69 -10.26
C MET A 358 4.21 0.31 -11.14
N ALA A 359 2.88 0.39 -10.98
CA ALA A 359 2.01 1.26 -11.76
C ALA A 359 2.39 2.74 -11.57
N LYS A 360 2.50 3.20 -10.32
CA LYS A 360 2.87 4.59 -9.99
C LYS A 360 4.24 4.95 -10.57
N TRP A 361 5.24 4.11 -10.32
CA TRP A 361 6.60 4.35 -10.80
C TRP A 361 6.63 4.42 -12.33
N TYR A 362 6.15 3.38 -13.01
CA TYR A 362 6.25 3.30 -14.46
C TYR A 362 5.45 4.40 -15.15
N ALA A 363 4.20 4.65 -14.71
CA ALA A 363 3.39 5.74 -15.25
C ALA A 363 4.07 7.11 -15.09
N SER A 364 4.73 7.38 -13.96
CA SER A 364 5.44 8.65 -13.75
C SER A 364 6.68 8.82 -14.65
N VAL A 365 7.37 7.72 -14.96
CA VAL A 365 8.51 7.71 -15.90
C VAL A 365 8.01 7.95 -17.32
N VAL A 366 6.97 7.23 -17.74
CA VAL A 366 6.33 7.40 -19.05
C VAL A 366 5.81 8.82 -19.22
N ALA A 367 5.11 9.37 -18.23
CA ALA A 367 4.63 10.76 -18.27
C ALA A 367 5.75 11.78 -18.46
N THR A 368 6.90 11.57 -17.82
CA THR A 368 8.08 12.44 -17.99
C THR A 368 8.65 12.34 -19.41
N ASN A 369 8.78 11.12 -19.95
CA ASN A 369 9.29 10.89 -21.29
C ASN A 369 8.33 11.48 -22.35
N THR A 370 7.04 11.14 -22.26
CA THR A 370 5.98 11.61 -23.16
C THR A 370 5.96 13.13 -23.26
N THR A 371 5.90 13.82 -22.11
CA THR A 371 5.78 15.28 -22.10
C THR A 371 7.04 15.96 -22.62
N SER A 372 8.23 15.42 -22.34
CA SER A 372 9.49 15.90 -22.91
C SER A 372 9.47 15.79 -24.44
N LYS A 373 9.07 14.63 -24.98
CA LYS A 373 8.98 14.40 -26.43
C LYS A 373 7.93 15.27 -27.09
N CYS A 374 6.78 15.48 -26.45
CA CYS A 374 5.75 16.37 -26.96
C CYS A 374 6.26 17.82 -27.13
N VAL A 375 7.03 18.33 -26.16
CA VAL A 375 7.68 19.65 -26.29
C VAL A 375 8.66 19.66 -27.47
N GLU A 376 9.50 18.62 -27.62
CA GLU A 376 10.43 18.49 -28.74
C GLU A 376 9.71 18.45 -30.11
N TRP A 377 8.61 17.70 -30.21
CA TRP A 377 7.82 17.55 -31.44
C TRP A 377 7.17 18.86 -31.90
N LEU A 378 6.71 19.68 -30.94
CA LEU A 378 6.17 21.01 -31.24
C LEU A 378 7.28 22.01 -31.59
N GLY A 379 8.52 21.75 -31.15
CA GLY A 379 9.66 22.63 -31.36
C GLY A 379 9.49 23.96 -30.63
N GLY A 380 9.84 25.07 -31.29
CA GLY A 380 9.83 26.40 -30.68
C GLY A 380 8.50 26.79 -30.03
N VAL A 381 7.35 26.42 -30.62
CA VAL A 381 6.04 26.77 -30.05
C VAL A 381 5.70 25.94 -28.80
N GLY A 382 6.23 24.72 -28.69
CA GLY A 382 6.08 23.85 -27.52
C GLY A 382 6.80 24.36 -26.29
N PHE A 383 7.76 25.28 -26.47
CA PHE A 383 8.47 25.96 -25.38
C PHE A 383 7.79 27.26 -24.93
N THR A 384 6.66 27.63 -25.55
CA THR A 384 5.89 28.82 -25.19
C THR A 384 4.64 28.45 -24.40
N LYS A 385 4.17 29.38 -23.56
CA LYS A 385 2.93 29.23 -22.78
C LYS A 385 1.65 29.42 -23.59
N GLU A 386 1.76 29.57 -24.92
CA GLU A 386 0.62 29.58 -25.83
C GLU A 386 0.12 28.16 -26.12
N PHE A 387 0.98 27.15 -25.99
CA PHE A 387 0.64 25.73 -26.15
C PHE A 387 0.65 25.02 -24.78
N PRO A 388 -0.25 24.04 -24.55
CA PRO A 388 -0.41 23.42 -23.24
C PRO A 388 0.71 22.44 -22.87
N VAL A 389 1.53 22.00 -23.83
CA VAL A 389 2.53 20.92 -23.62
C VAL A 389 3.59 21.28 -22.58
N GLU A 390 3.96 22.56 -22.45
CA GLU A 390 4.92 23.02 -21.44
C GLU A 390 4.36 22.85 -20.02
N LYS A 391 3.05 23.10 -19.83
CA LYS A 391 2.37 22.89 -18.55
C LYS A 391 2.37 21.41 -18.20
N PHE A 392 2.02 20.52 -19.13
CA PHE A 392 2.08 19.08 -18.89
C PHE A 392 3.50 18.62 -18.50
N TYR A 393 4.54 19.17 -19.14
CA TYR A 393 5.93 18.86 -18.79
C TYR A 393 6.30 19.31 -17.36
N ARG A 394 5.88 20.50 -16.94
CA ARG A 394 6.07 20.95 -15.56
C ARG A 394 5.30 20.07 -14.56
N ASP A 395 4.05 19.75 -14.91
CA ASP A 395 3.13 19.02 -14.04
C ASP A 395 3.53 17.55 -13.87
N CYS A 396 4.12 16.91 -14.88
CA CYS A 396 4.49 15.49 -14.78
C CYS A 396 5.59 15.23 -13.75
N LYS A 397 6.46 16.22 -13.50
CA LYS A 397 7.68 16.02 -12.71
C LYS A 397 7.38 15.62 -11.27
N ILE A 398 6.30 16.15 -10.69
CA ILE A 398 5.89 15.85 -9.32
C ILE A 398 5.50 14.37 -9.14
N GLY A 399 5.06 13.70 -10.21
CA GLY A 399 4.71 12.28 -10.21
C GLY A 399 5.85 11.35 -9.80
N THR A 400 7.10 11.77 -9.99
CA THR A 400 8.28 11.00 -9.56
C THR A 400 8.68 11.25 -8.09
N ILE A 401 7.99 12.17 -7.40
CA ILE A 401 8.39 12.71 -6.09
C ILE A 401 7.35 12.37 -5.01
N TYR A 402 6.11 12.85 -5.13
CA TYR A 402 5.11 12.68 -4.07
C TYR A 402 4.52 11.27 -4.01
N GLU A 403 3.78 10.96 -2.94
CA GLU A 403 3.18 9.62 -2.73
C GLU A 403 4.23 8.49 -2.74
N GLY A 404 5.45 8.85 -2.31
CA GLY A 404 6.67 8.05 -2.38
C GLY A 404 7.43 8.27 -3.69
N THR A 405 8.69 8.70 -3.57
CA THR A 405 9.57 8.93 -4.71
C THR A 405 9.78 7.66 -5.54
N SER A 406 10.26 7.78 -6.78
CA SER A 406 10.60 6.62 -7.61
C SER A 406 11.48 5.60 -6.87
N ASN A 407 12.44 6.06 -6.07
CA ASN A 407 13.30 5.17 -5.28
C ASN A 407 12.52 4.42 -4.20
N ILE A 408 11.57 5.06 -3.52
CA ILE A 408 10.71 4.39 -2.54
C ILE A 408 9.80 3.35 -3.21
N GLN A 409 9.30 3.63 -4.41
CA GLN A 409 8.57 2.62 -5.18
C GLN A 409 9.45 1.43 -5.52
N LEU A 410 10.66 1.66 -6.05
CA LEU A 410 11.61 0.62 -6.39
C LEU A 410 12.04 -0.19 -5.16
N SER A 411 12.30 0.45 -4.02
CA SER A 411 12.58 -0.25 -2.75
C SER A 411 11.41 -1.10 -2.28
N THR A 412 10.17 -0.62 -2.44
CA THR A 412 8.96 -1.38 -2.12
C THR A 412 8.83 -2.61 -3.02
N ILE A 413 9.03 -2.43 -4.33
CA ILE A 413 8.99 -3.52 -5.31
C ILE A 413 10.07 -4.56 -4.99
N ALA A 414 11.31 -4.13 -4.80
CA ALA A 414 12.43 -5.02 -4.48
C ALA A 414 12.17 -5.82 -3.20
N LYS A 415 11.68 -5.17 -2.14
CA LYS A 415 11.34 -5.82 -0.88
C LYS A 415 10.23 -6.88 -1.04
N LEU A 416 9.23 -6.61 -1.87
CA LEU A 416 8.14 -7.55 -2.12
C LEU A 416 8.58 -8.71 -3.02
N ILE A 417 9.47 -8.46 -3.99
CA ILE A 417 10.09 -9.54 -4.79
C ILE A 417 10.96 -10.43 -3.90
N ASP A 418 11.74 -9.85 -2.99
CA ASP A 418 12.56 -10.59 -2.03
C ASP A 418 11.68 -11.44 -1.09
N ALA A 419 10.55 -10.89 -0.63
CA ALA A 419 9.56 -11.65 0.13
C ALA A 419 8.86 -12.75 -0.68
N ASP A 420 8.74 -12.59 -2.01
CA ASP A 420 8.18 -13.56 -2.94
C ASP A 420 9.18 -14.69 -3.31
N CYS A 421 10.44 -14.65 -2.82
CA CYS A 421 11.42 -15.72 -3.04
C CYS A 421 11.03 -17.03 -2.30
N VAL A 422 10.21 -17.81 -3.00
CA VAL A 422 9.91 -19.25 -2.92
C VAL A 422 9.84 -19.85 -1.51
N THR A 423 8.60 -20.01 -1.03
CA THR A 423 8.25 -21.16 -0.20
C THR A 423 7.67 -22.25 -1.10
N GLY A 424 8.17 -23.48 -0.95
CA GLY A 424 7.78 -24.64 -1.77
C GLY A 424 7.60 -25.89 -0.91
N ILE A 425 7.21 -27.00 -1.54
CA ILE A 425 7.13 -28.31 -0.91
C ILE A 425 8.37 -29.10 -1.32
N CYS A 426 9.18 -29.56 -0.37
CA CYS A 426 10.30 -30.44 -0.66
C CYS A 426 9.79 -31.84 -1.07
N PRO A 427 10.59 -32.68 -1.75
CA PRO A 427 10.19 -34.02 -2.18
C PRO A 427 9.65 -34.91 -1.05
N THR A 428 10.02 -34.61 0.20
CA THR A 428 9.60 -35.29 1.43
C THR A 428 8.26 -34.81 2.01
N GLY A 429 7.59 -33.84 1.38
CA GLY A 429 6.33 -33.24 1.89
C GLY A 429 6.53 -32.15 2.94
N THR A 430 7.74 -31.61 3.07
CA THR A 430 8.15 -30.58 4.05
C THR A 430 8.15 -29.17 3.45
N VAL A 431 8.24 -28.12 4.27
CA VAL A 431 8.17 -26.70 3.82
C VAL A 431 9.57 -26.16 3.48
N PHE A 432 9.70 -25.44 2.37
CA PHE A 432 10.93 -24.85 1.85
C PHE A 432 10.98 -23.32 2.05
N GLY A 433 12.18 -22.73 2.16
CA GLY A 433 12.44 -21.29 2.03
C GLY A 433 13.84 -21.01 1.45
N SER A 434 13.97 -20.00 0.58
CA SER A 434 15.27 -19.56 0.03
C SER A 434 16.02 -18.69 1.04
N TYR A 435 17.22 -19.10 1.48
CA TYR A 435 18.03 -18.32 2.43
C TYR A 435 19.38 -17.98 1.82
N SER A 436 19.67 -16.70 1.55
CA SER A 436 21.04 -16.24 1.24
C SER A 436 21.81 -17.16 0.24
N ASN A 437 21.15 -17.59 -0.84
CA ASN A 437 21.66 -18.54 -1.84
C ASN A 437 21.94 -19.99 -1.37
N ARG A 438 21.33 -20.45 -0.26
CA ARG A 438 21.30 -21.87 0.14
C ARG A 438 19.86 -22.31 0.42
N LEU A 439 19.50 -23.46 -0.14
CA LEU A 439 18.18 -24.08 -0.03
C LEU A 439 18.15 -24.89 1.28
N LYS A 440 17.17 -24.72 2.18
CA LYS A 440 16.99 -25.61 3.36
C LYS A 440 15.53 -26.06 3.52
N CYS A 441 15.30 -27.37 3.58
CA CYS A 441 13.99 -27.98 3.84
C CYS A 441 13.78 -28.17 5.35
N LEU A 442 12.57 -27.88 5.85
CA LEU A 442 12.23 -28.00 7.27
C LEU A 442 11.07 -28.96 7.54
N ALA A 443 11.26 -29.92 8.45
CA ALA A 443 10.20 -30.79 8.96
C ALA A 443 9.75 -30.36 10.36
N PHE A 444 8.44 -30.15 10.54
CA PHE A 444 7.82 -29.84 11.83
C PHE A 444 7.28 -31.13 12.44
N VAL A 445 7.89 -31.61 13.53
CA VAL A 445 7.62 -32.94 14.10
C VAL A 445 6.91 -32.87 15.46
N ASN A 446 5.84 -33.66 15.60
CA ASN A 446 5.01 -33.83 16.81
C ASN A 446 4.46 -35.28 16.82
N PRO A 447 4.40 -36.05 17.94
CA PRO A 447 4.55 -35.68 19.35
C PRO A 447 5.98 -35.23 19.72
N GLY A 448 6.07 -34.34 20.71
CA GLY A 448 7.35 -33.84 21.21
C GLY A 448 8.27 -34.89 21.84
N LYS A 449 9.58 -34.64 21.80
CA LYS A 449 10.64 -35.49 22.36
C LYS A 449 11.63 -34.68 23.22
N LEU A 450 12.45 -35.38 23.99
CA LEU A 450 13.64 -34.81 24.66
C LEU A 450 14.61 -34.29 23.60
N TYR A 451 15.39 -33.26 23.93
CA TYR A 451 16.21 -32.53 22.96
C TYR A 451 17.16 -33.43 22.14
N LEU A 452 17.97 -34.27 22.80
CA LEU A 452 18.91 -35.15 22.12
C LEU A 452 18.21 -36.26 21.32
N THR A 453 17.05 -36.72 21.79
CA THR A 453 16.24 -37.71 21.06
C THR A 453 15.56 -37.09 19.85
N ALA A 454 15.19 -35.80 19.93
CA ALA A 454 14.66 -35.04 18.81
C ALA A 454 15.72 -34.85 17.72
N ASP A 455 16.95 -34.47 18.09
CA ASP A 455 18.07 -34.37 17.14
C ASP A 455 18.42 -35.72 16.51
N GLY A 456 18.49 -36.79 17.31
CA GLY A 456 18.68 -38.16 16.80
C GLY A 456 17.61 -38.56 15.79
N PHE A 457 16.34 -38.24 16.05
CA PHE A 457 15.26 -38.47 15.08
C PHE A 457 15.44 -37.65 13.80
N CYS A 458 15.84 -36.37 13.90
CA CYS A 458 16.13 -35.56 12.73
C CYS A 458 17.27 -36.18 11.89
N ASN A 459 18.26 -36.79 12.54
CA ASN A 459 19.34 -37.48 11.86
C ASN A 459 18.84 -38.76 11.16
N ASP A 460 18.13 -39.62 11.88
CA ASP A 460 17.70 -40.92 11.39
C ASP A 460 16.66 -40.82 10.25
N GLU A 461 15.68 -39.92 10.38
CA GLU A 461 14.54 -39.85 9.45
C GLU A 461 14.75 -38.85 8.30
N TYR A 462 15.56 -37.81 8.53
CA TYR A 462 15.70 -36.68 7.61
C TYR A 462 17.14 -36.43 7.18
N ASN A 463 18.08 -37.29 7.57
CA ASN A 463 19.52 -37.12 7.35
C ASN A 463 20.01 -35.73 7.78
N GLY A 464 19.39 -35.18 8.82
CA GLY A 464 19.54 -33.79 9.22
C GLY A 464 19.82 -33.62 10.70
N HIS A 465 19.58 -32.41 11.17
CA HIS A 465 19.71 -32.03 12.58
C HIS A 465 18.52 -31.17 12.98
N LEU A 466 18.35 -30.89 14.27
CA LEU A 466 17.50 -29.77 14.68
C LEU A 466 17.93 -28.48 13.97
N VAL A 467 16.94 -27.68 13.57
CA VAL A 467 17.17 -26.54 12.67
C VAL A 467 18.11 -25.49 13.27
N SER A 468 19.16 -25.15 12.52
CA SER A 468 20.07 -24.04 12.81
C SER A 468 19.43 -22.71 12.39
N VAL A 469 19.22 -21.82 13.35
CA VAL A 469 18.62 -20.50 13.08
C VAL A 469 19.73 -19.46 12.92
N GLU A 470 20.02 -19.10 11.67
CA GLU A 470 21.20 -18.29 11.32
C GLU A 470 20.92 -16.78 11.28
N ASN A 471 19.66 -16.36 11.19
CA ASN A 471 19.26 -14.96 11.16
C ASN A 471 17.77 -14.78 11.54
N GLY A 472 17.33 -13.52 11.63
CA GLY A 472 15.95 -13.18 11.99
C GLY A 472 14.88 -13.64 11.00
N PHE A 473 15.23 -13.85 9.72
CA PHE A 473 14.30 -14.38 8.73
C PHE A 473 14.02 -15.87 8.94
N VAL A 474 15.06 -16.68 9.19
CA VAL A 474 14.89 -18.11 9.53
C VAL A 474 14.01 -18.25 10.77
N ASN A 475 14.26 -17.42 11.78
CA ASN A 475 13.48 -17.39 13.02
C ASN A 475 11.99 -17.07 12.75
N MET A 476 11.75 -16.00 11.99
CA MET A 476 10.39 -15.59 11.60
C MET A 476 9.69 -16.68 10.78
N PHE A 477 10.37 -17.27 9.80
CA PHE A 477 9.83 -18.30 8.93
C PHE A 477 9.39 -19.55 9.70
N ILE A 478 10.25 -20.06 10.58
CA ILE A 478 9.92 -21.21 11.43
C ILE A 478 8.66 -20.89 12.27
N THR A 479 8.60 -19.70 12.87
CA THR A 479 7.50 -19.31 13.75
C THR A 479 6.19 -19.04 13.02
N GLN A 480 6.23 -18.62 11.76
CA GLN A 480 5.03 -18.44 10.93
C GLN A 480 4.44 -19.77 10.47
N ASN A 481 5.26 -20.81 10.33
CA ASN A 481 4.82 -22.15 9.91
C ASN A 481 4.55 -23.08 11.11
N ALA A 482 5.07 -22.76 12.29
CA ALA A 482 4.66 -23.36 13.56
C ALA A 482 3.27 -22.83 13.94
N ASP A 483 2.20 -23.53 13.58
CA ASP A 483 0.84 -23.14 13.98
C ASP A 483 0.49 -23.62 15.41
N THR A 484 -0.69 -23.24 15.89
CA THR A 484 -1.19 -23.65 17.22
C THR A 484 -1.59 -25.13 17.30
N SER A 485 -1.62 -25.86 16.18
CA SER A 485 -1.84 -27.31 16.16
C SER A 485 -0.52 -28.08 16.27
N PHE A 486 0.58 -27.45 15.84
CA PHE A 486 1.94 -27.97 15.98
C PHE A 486 2.46 -27.91 17.42
N VAL A 487 2.22 -26.80 18.12
CA VAL A 487 2.55 -26.66 19.55
C VAL A 487 1.34 -26.96 20.44
N ASN A 488 1.48 -27.87 21.40
CA ASN A 488 0.44 -28.15 22.39
C ASN A 488 0.11 -26.89 23.22
N GLU A 489 -1.17 -26.71 23.62
CA GLU A 489 -1.67 -25.59 24.43
C GLU A 489 -0.84 -25.32 25.69
N THR A 490 -0.23 -26.38 26.25
CA THR A 490 0.55 -26.32 27.50
C THR A 490 1.98 -25.82 27.33
N SER A 491 2.64 -26.08 26.18
CA SER A 491 4.06 -25.70 25.99
C SER A 491 4.24 -24.45 25.14
N ARG A 492 3.43 -24.25 24.09
CA ARG A 492 3.56 -23.15 23.10
C ARG A 492 4.99 -22.91 22.58
N ARG A 493 5.86 -23.92 22.68
CA ARG A 493 7.29 -23.87 22.37
C ARG A 493 7.73 -25.14 21.65
N PHE A 494 8.81 -25.04 20.89
CA PHE A 494 9.43 -26.15 20.16
C PHE A 494 10.95 -26.06 20.16
N TRP A 495 11.64 -27.19 19.97
CA TRP A 495 13.11 -27.24 19.91
C TRP A 495 13.67 -26.75 18.57
N ILE A 496 14.78 -26.02 18.65
CA ILE A 496 15.69 -25.70 17.53
C ILE A 496 17.10 -26.24 17.86
N GLY A 497 18.05 -26.20 16.92
CA GLY A 497 19.37 -26.84 17.08
C GLY A 497 20.34 -26.15 18.04
N ALA A 498 20.07 -24.91 18.46
CA ALA A 498 20.96 -24.16 19.35
C ALA A 498 21.02 -24.77 20.76
N ASN A 499 22.23 -24.96 21.29
CA ASN A 499 22.48 -25.48 22.63
C ASN A 499 23.85 -25.06 23.19
N ASN A 500 24.02 -25.15 24.50
CA ASN A 500 25.28 -24.93 25.23
C ASN A 500 25.55 -26.07 26.23
N ILE A 501 25.22 -27.31 25.85
CA ILE A 501 25.32 -28.49 26.73
C ILE A 501 26.77 -28.72 27.20
N THR A 502 27.74 -28.43 26.34
CA THR A 502 29.18 -28.62 26.63
C THR A 502 29.81 -27.50 27.45
N GLY A 503 29.08 -26.40 27.70
CA GLY A 503 29.61 -25.22 28.37
C GLY A 503 30.67 -24.45 27.57
N SER A 504 30.85 -24.75 26.28
CA SER A 504 31.83 -24.11 25.40
C SER A 504 31.27 -22.98 24.54
N GLY A 505 30.03 -22.55 24.82
CA GLY A 505 29.30 -21.53 24.07
C GLY A 505 28.16 -22.12 23.24
N TRP A 506 27.27 -21.26 22.75
CA TRP A 506 26.11 -21.66 21.96
C TRP A 506 26.50 -22.19 20.58
N LYS A 507 26.18 -23.46 20.32
CA LYS A 507 26.39 -24.14 19.04
C LYS A 507 25.11 -24.82 18.60
N ASN A 508 24.97 -25.01 17.30
CA ASN A 508 23.90 -25.83 16.75
C ASN A 508 24.27 -27.32 16.82
N THR A 509 23.28 -28.21 16.73
CA THR A 509 23.52 -29.67 16.73
C THR A 509 24.26 -30.16 15.48
N ASP A 510 24.22 -29.41 14.38
CA ASP A 510 25.07 -29.60 13.19
C ASP A 510 26.53 -29.12 13.38
N SER A 511 26.92 -28.80 14.61
CA SER A 511 28.25 -28.27 15.01
C SER A 511 28.59 -26.86 14.50
N SER A 512 27.68 -26.18 13.80
CA SER A 512 27.86 -24.76 13.42
C SER A 512 27.72 -23.82 14.63
N ASN A 513 28.27 -22.63 14.52
CA ASN A 513 28.14 -21.62 15.57
C ASN A 513 26.74 -20.98 15.55
N ALA A 514 26.07 -20.91 16.71
CA ALA A 514 24.78 -20.23 16.86
C ALA A 514 24.98 -18.71 16.96
N THR A 515 25.27 -18.08 15.81
CA THR A 515 25.64 -16.65 15.72
C THR A 515 24.46 -15.70 15.87
N TYR A 516 23.26 -16.13 15.48
CA TYR A 516 22.02 -15.40 15.72
C TYR A 516 21.34 -15.92 16.98
N GLN A 517 20.89 -15.01 17.84
CA GLN A 517 20.23 -15.32 19.10
C GLN A 517 19.11 -14.30 19.33
N HIS A 518 17.91 -14.77 19.67
CA HIS A 518 16.73 -13.90 19.86
C HIS A 518 16.06 -14.21 21.21
N TRP A 519 16.83 -14.07 22.28
CA TRP A 519 16.43 -14.38 23.65
C TRP A 519 15.20 -13.60 24.10
N ALA A 520 14.32 -14.27 24.84
CA ALA A 520 13.27 -13.61 25.61
C ALA A 520 13.87 -12.68 26.68
N PRO A 521 13.14 -11.63 27.11
CA PRO A 521 13.60 -10.77 28.20
C PRO A 521 13.95 -11.59 29.45
N GLY A 522 15.19 -11.46 29.94
CA GLY A 522 15.69 -12.20 31.11
C GLY A 522 16.34 -13.55 30.81
N GLU A 523 16.48 -13.92 29.53
CA GLU A 523 17.22 -15.08 29.05
C GLU A 523 18.54 -14.65 28.34
N PRO A 524 19.53 -15.55 28.19
CA PRO A 524 19.58 -16.89 28.77
C PRO A 524 19.87 -16.82 30.27
N LYS A 525 19.11 -17.54 31.08
CA LYS A 525 19.49 -17.74 32.49
C LYS A 525 20.81 -18.53 32.53
N ASN A 526 21.76 -18.10 33.37
CA ASN A 526 23.05 -18.77 33.58
C ASN A 526 22.84 -20.13 34.28
N LEU A 527 22.34 -21.10 33.53
CA LEU A 527 22.14 -22.47 33.96
C LEU A 527 23.16 -23.34 33.20
N THR A 528 24.23 -23.74 33.88
CA THR A 528 25.21 -24.68 33.34
C THR A 528 24.71 -26.12 33.54
N GLY A 529 24.93 -27.02 32.58
CA GLY A 529 24.59 -28.45 32.69
C GLY A 529 23.38 -28.85 31.84
N SER A 530 22.41 -29.56 32.43
CA SER A 530 21.21 -30.10 31.75
C SER A 530 20.23 -29.06 31.19
N ASN A 531 20.45 -27.78 31.50
CA ASN A 531 19.59 -26.65 31.14
C ASN A 531 20.26 -25.79 30.07
N GLY A 532 20.72 -26.42 28.99
CA GLY A 532 21.48 -25.78 27.93
C GLY A 532 20.84 -25.90 26.55
N CYS A 533 19.55 -26.21 26.47
CA CYS A 533 18.86 -26.48 25.20
C CYS A 533 17.90 -25.35 24.85
N VAL A 534 17.86 -24.93 23.58
CA VAL A 534 17.07 -23.77 23.17
C VAL A 534 15.72 -24.17 22.61
N SER A 535 14.66 -23.68 23.24
CA SER A 535 13.31 -23.71 22.71
C SER A 535 12.89 -22.33 22.20
N VAL A 536 11.94 -22.30 21.26
CA VAL A 536 11.41 -21.08 20.64
C VAL A 536 9.90 -21.05 20.79
N ASP A 537 9.32 -19.90 21.18
CA ASP A 537 7.87 -19.70 21.20
C ASP A 537 7.30 -19.22 19.85
N LEU A 538 5.97 -19.19 19.72
CA LEU A 538 5.30 -18.71 18.51
C LEU A 538 5.54 -17.22 18.17
N LYS A 539 6.17 -16.44 19.08
CA LYS A 539 6.60 -15.06 18.80
C LYS A 539 8.07 -15.00 18.35
N GLY A 540 8.73 -16.15 18.27
CA GLY A 540 10.13 -16.27 17.90
C GLY A 540 11.11 -15.93 19.01
N LEU A 541 10.68 -15.85 20.27
CA LEU A 541 11.59 -15.61 21.40
C LEU A 541 12.21 -16.93 21.88
N TRP A 542 13.50 -16.88 22.16
CA TRP A 542 14.31 -18.03 22.57
C TRP A 542 14.36 -18.14 24.08
N TYR A 543 14.29 -19.37 24.59
CA TYR A 543 14.37 -19.69 26.01
C TYR A 543 15.42 -20.75 26.24
N ASN A 544 16.20 -20.58 27.31
CA ASN A 544 17.12 -21.61 27.76
C ASN A 544 16.38 -22.60 28.66
N ASP A 545 16.05 -23.77 28.14
CA ASP A 545 15.20 -24.77 28.79
C ASP A 545 15.98 -26.06 29.15
N ASP A 546 15.40 -26.85 30.05
CA ASP A 546 15.89 -28.19 30.40
C ASP A 546 15.75 -29.14 29.20
N CYS A 547 16.88 -29.71 28.77
CA CYS A 547 16.98 -30.66 27.67
C CYS A 547 16.11 -31.91 27.85
N PHE A 548 15.69 -32.21 29.08
CA PHE A 548 14.80 -33.32 29.43
C PHE A 548 13.30 -32.99 29.34
N THR A 549 12.94 -31.83 28.80
CA THR A 549 11.55 -31.48 28.51
C THR A 549 11.12 -32.04 27.15
N ASN A 550 9.89 -32.55 27.05
CA ASN A 550 9.33 -32.94 25.75
C ASN A 550 8.74 -31.71 25.05
N TYR A 551 9.35 -31.30 23.95
CA TYR A 551 8.76 -30.33 23.04
C TYR A 551 8.64 -30.88 21.63
N PRO A 552 7.63 -30.44 20.85
CA PRO A 552 7.68 -30.50 19.38
C PRO A 552 8.99 -29.89 18.88
N TYR A 553 9.41 -30.24 17.67
CA TYR A 553 10.73 -29.82 17.20
C TYR A 553 10.77 -29.68 15.69
N VAL A 554 11.75 -28.90 15.23
CA VAL A 554 11.91 -28.60 13.80
C VAL A 554 13.24 -29.16 13.32
N CYS A 555 13.20 -30.09 12.37
CA CYS A 555 14.38 -30.64 11.74
C CYS A 555 14.75 -29.81 10.50
N GLY A 556 16.02 -29.44 10.37
CA GLY A 556 16.61 -28.99 9.12
C GLY A 556 17.20 -30.18 8.37
N LEU A 557 16.74 -30.41 7.15
CA LEU A 557 17.23 -31.49 6.29
C LEU A 557 18.59 -31.08 5.68
N SER A 558 19.51 -32.04 5.55
CA SER A 558 20.66 -31.86 4.66
C SER A 558 20.19 -31.92 3.20
N GLU A 559 20.89 -31.23 2.30
CA GLU A 559 20.71 -31.42 0.85
C GLU A 559 20.93 -32.88 0.42
#